data_AF-T1BQU0-F1
#
_entry.id   AF-T1BQU0-F1
#
_cell.length_a   1.000
_cell.length_b   1.000
_cell.length_c   1.000
_cell.angle_alpha   90.00
_cell.angle_beta   90.00
_cell.angle_gamma   90.00
#
_symmetry.space_group_name_H-M   'P 1'
#
loop_
_entity.id
_entity.type
_entity.pdbx_description
1 polymer ?
#
loop_
_entity_poly.entity_id
_entity_poly.type
_entity_poly.pdbx_seq_one_letter_code
_entity_poly.pdbx_strand_id
1 'polypeptide(L)'
;KNREEKDRTKKAKIHKKRLFAYSFALMDLETRMYIAFGSSMKSERAAYDRAMELLSSVGIEMDSIRLDRYYSSPSYVDELGNTKVFVIPKKNATLNGSQKWKDTMKDFVENTMKYLEQYHQRSNSE
;
A
#
# COMPACT_ATOMS: atom_id res chain seq x y z
N LYS A 1 -41.62 20.69 -32.08
CA LYS A 1 -40.88 19.42 -31.88
C LYS A 1 -40.00 19.58 -30.65
N ASN A 2 -40.46 19.00 -29.54
CA ASN A 2 -40.32 19.53 -28.18
C ASN A 2 -38.96 19.24 -27.54
N ARG A 3 -38.47 20.21 -26.76
CA ARG A 3 -37.25 20.17 -25.94
C ARG A 3 -37.18 18.96 -24.99
N GLU A 4 -38.32 18.34 -24.67
CA GLU A 4 -38.45 17.18 -23.78
C GLU A 4 -37.77 15.91 -24.30
N GLU A 5 -37.68 15.72 -25.63
CA GLU A 5 -37.05 14.55 -26.23
C GLU A 5 -35.51 14.62 -26.17
N LYS A 6 -34.96 15.85 -26.16
CA LYS A 6 -33.52 16.13 -25.97
C LYS A 6 -33.06 15.92 -24.53
N ASP A 7 -33.93 16.12 -23.54
CA ASP A 7 -33.60 15.86 -22.12
C ASP A 7 -33.64 14.37 -21.76
N ARG A 8 -34.53 13.59 -22.38
CA ARG A 8 -34.54 12.12 -22.23
C ARG A 8 -33.28 11.47 -22.82
N THR A 9 -32.80 11.96 -23.97
CA THR A 9 -31.57 11.47 -24.60
C THR A 9 -30.29 11.93 -23.88
N LYS A 10 -30.30 13.07 -23.18
CA LYS A 10 -29.18 13.49 -22.31
C LYS A 10 -29.07 12.66 -21.02
N LYS A 11 -30.19 12.20 -20.45
CA LYS A 11 -30.19 11.32 -19.25
C LYS A 11 -29.70 9.89 -19.55
N ALA A 12 -29.74 9.43 -20.81
CA ALA A 12 -29.28 8.10 -21.20
C ALA A 12 -27.76 7.97 -21.40
N LYS A 13 -27.00 9.08 -21.39
CA LYS A 13 -25.53 9.10 -21.42
C LYS A 13 -24.91 9.46 -20.06
N ILE A 14 -25.53 9.04 -18.96
CA ILE A 14 -24.78 8.91 -17.71
C ILE A 14 -23.83 7.75 -17.96
N HIS A 15 -22.59 8.07 -18.36
CA HIS A 15 -21.49 7.11 -18.35
C HIS A 15 -21.59 6.36 -17.03
N LYS A 16 -21.86 5.06 -17.09
CA LYS A 16 -21.77 4.15 -15.94
C LYS A 16 -20.34 4.32 -15.44
N LYS A 17 -20.12 5.24 -14.49
CA LYS A 17 -18.83 5.40 -13.84
C LYS A 17 -18.57 4.03 -13.25
N ARG A 18 -17.61 3.29 -13.81
CA ARG A 18 -17.11 2.08 -13.18
C ARG A 18 -16.66 2.56 -11.80
N LEU A 19 -17.44 2.22 -10.79
CA LEU A 19 -17.10 2.47 -9.40
C LEU A 19 -15.94 1.51 -9.13
N PHE A 20 -14.72 1.98 -9.38
CA PHE A 20 -13.52 1.23 -9.05
C PHE A 20 -13.36 1.30 -7.53
N ALA A 21 -13.41 0.15 -6.89
CA ALA A 21 -13.01 0.01 -5.51
C ALA A 21 -11.48 -0.15 -5.48
N TYR A 22 -10.81 0.71 -4.71
CA TYR A 22 -9.44 0.50 -4.31
C TYR A 22 -9.40 -0.57 -3.21
N SER A 23 -8.37 -1.40 -3.21
CA SER A 23 -8.14 -2.42 -2.18
C SER A 23 -6.67 -2.46 -1.80
N PHE A 24 -6.40 -2.76 -0.53
CA PHE A 24 -5.07 -3.01 -0.01
C PHE A 24 -5.12 -4.25 0.89
N ALA A 25 -4.11 -5.10 0.82
CA ALA A 25 -4.04 -6.34 1.59
C ALA A 25 -2.63 -6.57 2.12
N LEU A 26 -2.54 -7.09 3.34
CA LEU A 26 -1.31 -7.59 3.94
C LEU A 26 -1.38 -9.11 3.98
N MET A 27 -0.37 -9.76 3.41
CA MET A 27 -0.24 -11.21 3.35
C MET A 27 0.94 -11.65 4.21
N ASP A 28 0.72 -12.67 5.03
CA ASP A 28 1.82 -13.45 5.58
C ASP A 28 2.40 -14.35 4.49
N LEU A 29 3.71 -14.23 4.25
CA LEU A 29 4.36 -14.92 3.15
C LEU A 29 4.65 -16.38 3.46
N GLU A 30 4.69 -16.77 4.73
CA GLU A 30 4.87 -18.17 5.14
C GLU A 30 3.56 -18.96 4.99
N THR A 31 2.48 -18.51 5.63
CA THR A 31 1.18 -19.21 5.59
C THR A 31 0.34 -18.91 4.35
N ARG A 32 0.71 -17.86 3.57
CA ARG A 32 -0.09 -17.30 2.47
C ARG A 32 -1.44 -16.72 2.91
N MET A 33 -1.63 -16.49 4.20
CA MET A 33 -2.87 -15.95 4.74
C MET A 33 -2.90 -14.43 4.62
N TYR A 34 -4.04 -13.87 4.22
CA TYR A 34 -4.26 -12.42 4.33
C TYR A 34 -4.55 -12.06 5.78
N ILE A 35 -3.65 -11.31 6.40
CA ILE A 35 -3.75 -10.90 7.80
C ILE A 35 -4.63 -9.67 7.95
N ALA A 36 -4.55 -8.73 7.00
CA ALA A 36 -5.34 -7.53 7.02
C ALA A 36 -5.73 -7.11 5.61
N PHE A 37 -6.90 -6.47 5.50
CA PHE A 37 -7.48 -6.02 4.25
C PHE A 37 -8.24 -4.72 4.48
N GLY A 38 -8.17 -3.82 3.50
CA GLY A 38 -8.97 -2.61 3.46
C GLY A 38 -9.42 -2.31 2.04
N SER A 39 -10.60 -1.72 1.90
CA SER A 39 -11.12 -1.26 0.61
C SER A 39 -11.68 0.15 0.71
N SER A 40 -11.70 0.88 -0.41
CA SER A 40 -12.17 2.27 -0.45
C SER A 40 -12.65 2.68 -1.84
N MET A 41 -13.67 3.53 -1.89
CA MET A 41 -14.07 4.19 -3.15
C MET A 41 -13.29 5.50 -3.39
N LYS A 42 -12.46 5.93 -2.43
CA LYS A 42 -11.80 7.24 -2.43
C LYS A 42 -10.38 7.20 -2.99
N SER A 43 -9.55 6.30 -2.46
CA SER A 43 -8.14 6.16 -2.85
C SER A 43 -7.55 4.86 -2.30
N GLU A 44 -6.43 4.43 -2.88
CA GLU A 44 -5.61 3.33 -2.35
C GLU A 44 -5.07 3.64 -0.95
N ARG A 45 -4.63 4.89 -0.69
CA ARG A 45 -4.23 5.32 0.66
C ARG A 45 -5.33 5.08 1.70
N ALA A 46 -6.58 5.40 1.36
CA ALA A 46 -7.70 5.15 2.27
C ALA A 46 -8.03 3.66 2.44
N ALA A 47 -7.65 2.81 1.48
CA ALA A 47 -7.72 1.36 1.63
C ALA A 47 -6.58 0.84 2.52
N TYR A 48 -5.36 1.38 2.37
CA TYR A 48 -4.21 1.13 3.24
C TYR A 48 -4.50 1.49 4.69
N ASP A 49 -4.99 2.70 4.96
CA ASP A 49 -5.28 3.17 6.32
C ASP A 49 -6.27 2.20 7.03
N ARG A 50 -7.32 1.75 6.31
CA ARG A 50 -8.27 0.76 6.83
C ARG A 50 -7.65 -0.61 7.09
N ALA A 51 -6.72 -1.05 6.25
CA ALA A 51 -6.01 -2.30 6.47
C ALA A 51 -5.11 -2.21 7.71
N MET A 52 -4.44 -1.09 7.92
CA MET A 52 -3.60 -0.86 9.11
C MET A 52 -4.43 -0.74 10.39
N GLU A 53 -5.60 -0.08 10.32
CA GLU A 53 -6.58 -0.09 11.42
C GLU A 53 -6.99 -1.52 11.79
N LEU A 54 -7.35 -2.34 10.80
CA LEU A 54 -7.67 -3.75 11.05
C LEU A 54 -6.50 -4.50 11.68
N LEU A 55 -5.29 -4.36 11.11
CA LEU A 55 -4.08 -5.01 11.64
C LEU A 55 -3.86 -4.67 13.13
N SER A 56 -3.97 -3.38 13.48
CA SER A 56 -3.81 -2.93 14.87
C SER A 56 -4.87 -3.51 15.81
N SER A 57 -6.09 -3.76 15.32
CA SER A 57 -7.19 -4.32 16.12
C SER A 57 -7.05 -5.83 16.40
N VAL A 58 -6.36 -6.56 15.52
CA VAL A 58 -6.15 -8.01 15.67
C VAL A 58 -5.01 -8.33 16.66
N GLY A 59 -4.15 -7.35 16.96
CA GLY A 59 -3.07 -7.51 17.94
C GLY A 59 -1.93 -8.41 17.45
N ILE A 60 -1.74 -8.52 16.13
CA ILE A 60 -0.64 -9.28 15.54
C ILE A 60 0.62 -8.41 15.55
N GLU A 61 1.66 -8.91 16.22
CA GLU A 61 2.99 -8.34 16.14
C GLU A 61 3.68 -8.83 14.85
N MET A 62 4.37 -7.92 14.17
CA MET A 62 5.08 -8.21 12.93
C MET A 62 6.58 -8.03 13.14
N ASP A 63 7.35 -9.10 12.92
CA ASP A 63 8.81 -9.04 12.96
C ASP A 63 9.37 -8.26 11.78
N SER A 64 8.82 -8.51 10.59
CA SER A 64 9.23 -7.81 9.38
C SER A 64 8.11 -7.63 8.37
N ILE A 65 8.23 -6.59 7.56
CA ILE A 65 7.28 -6.26 6.50
C ILE A 65 8.03 -5.82 5.25
N ARG A 66 7.49 -6.19 4.08
CA ARG A 66 7.97 -5.78 2.78
C ARG A 66 7.00 -4.76 2.22
N LEU A 67 7.50 -3.55 1.94
CA LEU A 67 6.68 -2.50 1.35
C LEU A 67 6.85 -2.49 -0.15
N ASP A 68 5.72 -2.33 -0.84
CA ASP A 68 5.77 -1.97 -2.24
C ASP A 68 6.47 -0.62 -2.43
N ARG A 69 7.07 -0.40 -3.61
CA ARG A 69 7.76 0.84 -3.95
C ARG A 69 6.91 2.09 -3.72
N TYR A 70 5.59 2.00 -3.89
CA TYR A 70 4.68 3.11 -3.59
C TYR A 70 4.76 3.56 -2.12
N TYR A 71 4.91 2.61 -1.19
CA TYR A 71 4.97 2.81 0.25
C TYR A 71 6.41 2.98 0.79
N SER A 72 7.43 2.97 -0.08
CA SER A 72 8.82 3.27 0.28
C SER A 72 9.05 4.77 0.55
N SER A 73 8.56 5.30 1.68
CA SER A 73 8.88 6.64 2.16
C SER A 73 9.00 6.70 3.69
N PRO A 74 9.69 7.71 4.26
CA PRO A 74 9.91 7.80 5.71
C PRO A 74 8.62 7.67 6.53
N SER A 75 7.54 8.34 6.10
CA SER A 75 6.25 8.33 6.79
C SER A 75 5.69 6.92 7.04
N TYR A 76 5.74 6.04 6.02
CA TYR A 76 5.22 4.68 6.16
C TYR A 76 6.15 3.79 7.00
N VAL A 77 7.47 4.00 6.90
CA VAL A 77 8.44 3.27 7.71
C VAL A 77 8.25 3.59 9.19
N ASP A 78 7.94 4.85 9.50
CA ASP A 78 7.72 5.34 10.87
C ASP A 78 6.41 4.81 11.47
N GLU A 79 5.35 4.72 10.67
CA GLU A 79 4.06 4.14 11.08
C GLU A 79 4.18 2.68 11.55
N LEU A 80 5.22 1.95 11.12
CA LEU A 80 5.44 0.52 11.42
C LEU A 80 6.23 0.26 12.70
N GLY A 81 6.40 1.25 13.58
CA GLY A 81 6.96 1.05 14.93
C GLY A 81 8.31 0.33 14.94
N ASN A 82 8.42 -0.78 15.66
CA ASN A 82 9.66 -1.57 15.78
C ASN A 82 9.84 -2.65 14.69
N THR A 83 8.85 -2.86 13.82
CA THR A 83 8.91 -3.86 12.75
C THR A 83 10.04 -3.55 11.76
N LYS A 84 10.83 -4.57 11.41
CA LYS A 84 11.87 -4.45 10.37
C LYS A 84 11.22 -4.22 9.00
N VAL A 85 11.62 -3.17 8.31
CA VAL A 85 11.02 -2.81 7.02
C VAL A 85 11.99 -3.05 5.87
N PHE A 86 11.55 -3.81 4.87
CA PHE A 86 12.26 -3.94 3.60
C PHE A 86 11.63 -3.01 2.57
N VAL A 87 12.44 -2.10 2.03
CA VAL A 87 12.03 -1.09 1.04
C VAL A 87 12.95 -1.08 -0.17
N ILE A 88 12.39 -0.79 -1.33
CA ILE A 88 13.17 -0.34 -2.49
C ILE A 88 13.05 1.18 -2.57
N PRO A 89 14.13 1.94 -2.35
CA PRO A 89 14.06 3.39 -2.34
C PRO A 89 13.57 3.96 -3.68
N LYS A 90 12.76 5.03 -3.60
CA LYS A 90 12.37 5.79 -4.79
C LYS A 90 13.59 6.51 -5.36
N LYS A 91 13.57 6.82 -6.67
CA LYS A 91 14.69 7.49 -7.35
C LYS A 91 15.08 8.82 -6.69
N ASN A 92 14.12 9.52 -6.09
CA ASN A 92 14.27 10.78 -5.39
C ASN A 92 14.23 10.63 -3.86
N ALA A 93 14.48 9.43 -3.32
CA ALA A 93 14.54 9.20 -1.89
C ALA A 93 15.68 10.03 -1.29
N THR A 94 15.39 10.69 -0.16
CA THR A 94 16.36 11.44 0.62
C THR A 94 16.58 10.74 1.96
N LEU A 95 17.66 11.08 2.67
CA LEU A 95 17.92 10.60 4.03
C LEU A 95 17.18 11.42 5.11
N ASN A 96 16.36 12.39 4.69
CA ASN A 96 15.54 13.17 5.61
C ASN A 96 14.41 12.29 6.15
N GLY A 97 14.26 12.24 7.48
CA GLY A 97 13.30 11.39 8.15
C GLY A 97 13.78 10.99 9.53
N SER A 98 13.08 10.03 10.12
CA SER A 98 13.41 9.45 11.42
C SER A 98 14.76 8.72 11.40
N GLN A 99 15.24 8.36 12.60
CA GLN A 99 16.40 7.48 12.72
C GLN A 99 16.13 6.10 12.10
N LYS A 100 14.91 5.55 12.28
CA LYS A 100 14.50 4.27 11.68
C LYS A 100 14.61 4.30 10.15
N TRP A 101 14.20 5.39 9.51
CA TRP A 101 14.36 5.56 8.06
C TRP A 101 15.83 5.54 7.65
N LYS A 102 16.68 6.30 8.36
CA LYS A 102 18.13 6.35 8.08
C LYS A 102 18.80 4.99 8.26
N ASP A 103 18.44 4.27 9.32
CA ASP A 103 18.96 2.94 9.60
C ASP A 103 18.51 1.93 8.54
N THR A 104 17.24 2.02 8.11
CA THR A 104 16.70 1.19 7.00
C THR A 104 17.42 1.47 5.69
N MET A 105 17.68 2.75 5.38
CA MET A 105 18.42 3.14 4.17
C MET A 105 19.88 2.69 4.22
N LYS A 106 20.52 2.77 5.40
CA LYS A 106 21.86 2.24 5.61
C LYS A 106 21.90 0.72 5.42
N ASP A 107 20.97 -0.01 6.05
CA ASP A 107 20.85 -1.47 5.92
C ASP A 107 20.57 -1.88 4.46
N PHE A 108 19.78 -1.10 3.71
CA PHE A 108 19.60 -1.32 2.27
C PHE A 108 20.91 -1.20 1.47
N VAL A 109 21.75 -0.20 1.77
CA VAL A 109 23.04 -0.03 1.08
C VAL A 109 24.02 -1.13 1.47
N GLU A 110 24.06 -1.52 2.74
CA GLU A 110 24.97 -2.58 3.23
C GLU A 110 24.52 -3.98 2.77
N ASN A 111 23.21 -4.22 2.66
CA ASN A 111 22.61 -5.52 2.37
C ASN A 111 21.69 -5.51 1.14
N THR A 112 22.08 -4.81 0.08
CA THR A 112 21.21 -4.57 -1.09
C THR A 112 20.61 -5.84 -1.69
N MET A 113 21.41 -6.90 -1.85
CA MET A 113 20.94 -8.17 -2.42
C MET A 113 19.80 -8.78 -1.60
N LYS A 114 19.90 -8.75 -0.28
CA LYS A 114 18.84 -9.21 0.61
C LYS A 114 17.55 -8.42 0.41
N TYR A 115 17.63 -7.10 0.27
CA TYR A 115 16.45 -6.27 0.02
C TYR A 115 15.79 -6.60 -1.33
N LEU A 116 16.60 -6.87 -2.37
CA LEU A 116 16.08 -7.30 -3.67
C LEU A 116 15.41 -8.67 -3.59
N GLU A 117 16.03 -9.65 -2.93
CA GLU A 117 15.43 -10.98 -2.69
C GLU A 117 14.10 -10.88 -1.95
N GLN A 118 14.03 -10.05 -0.92
CA GLN A 118 12.82 -9.80 -0.15
C GLN A 118 11.74 -9.14 -1.02
N TYR A 119 12.11 -8.17 -1.85
CA TYR A 119 11.18 -7.50 -2.77
C TYR A 119 10.63 -8.47 -3.84
N HIS A 120 11.44 -9.41 -4.32
CA HIS A 120 10.99 -10.42 -5.28
C HIS A 120 9.90 -11.34 -4.74
N GLN A 121 9.76 -11.50 -3.42
CA GLN A 121 8.68 -12.30 -2.83
C GLN A 121 7.30 -11.68 -3.00
N ARG A 122 7.19 -10.44 -3.50
CA ARG A 122 5.91 -9.78 -3.85
C ARG A 122 5.14 -10.55 -4.94
N SER A 123 5.83 -11.29 -5.80
CA SER A 123 5.19 -12.15 -6.82
C SER A 123 4.25 -13.19 -6.24
N ASN A 124 4.32 -13.45 -4.93
CA ASN A 124 3.41 -14.36 -4.24
C ASN A 124 2.09 -13.69 -3.82
N SER A 125 2.05 -12.36 -3.79
CA SER A 125 0.87 -11.58 -3.38
C SER A 125 0.12 -10.95 -4.56
N GLU A 126 0.73 -10.93 -5.75
CA GLU A 126 0.15 -10.45 -7.02
C GLU A 126 -0.44 -11.61 -7.82
#